data_AF-A0A4P5T443-F1
#
_entry.id   AF-A0A4P5T443-F1
#
_cell.length_a   1.000
_cell.length_b   1.000
_cell.length_c   1.000
_cell.angle_alpha   90.00
_cell.angle_beta   90.00
_cell.angle_gamma   90.00
#
_symmetry.space_group_name_H-M   'P 1'
#
loop_
_entity.id
_entity.type
_entity.pdbx_description
1 polymer ?
#
loop_
_entity_poly.entity_id
_entity_poly.type
_entity_poly.pdbx_seq_one_letter_code
_entity_poly.pdbx_strand_id
1 'polypeptide(L)'
;MEHSVQEVTFHHEPGGSEVVKKIIKTTIILSVITIIELGMGLAMYAFPMAAGLKLFLKGVIVILSLLKAFYIVGVFMHLGEEIKTLIMTIIVPLMLFIWFIAAFLWDGNSWKVLRNTYNPKAATEVHAEGGKH
;
A
#
# COMPACT_ATOMS: atom_id res chain seq x y z
N MET A 1 -6.83 -20.82 -60.57
CA MET A 1 -6.62 -21.15 -59.15
C MET A 1 -7.01 -19.91 -58.37
N GLU A 2 -8.26 -19.84 -57.93
CA GLU A 2 -8.75 -18.74 -57.10
C GLU A 2 -8.19 -18.94 -55.69
N HIS A 3 -7.39 -17.99 -55.24
CA HIS A 3 -6.97 -17.93 -53.85
C HIS A 3 -8.15 -17.41 -53.04
N SER A 4 -8.89 -18.34 -52.42
CA SER A 4 -9.86 -18.06 -51.38
C SER A 4 -9.14 -17.39 -50.22
N VAL A 5 -9.34 -16.08 -50.09
CA VAL A 5 -8.92 -15.31 -48.93
C VAL A 5 -9.71 -15.88 -47.75
N GLN A 6 -9.05 -16.72 -46.95
CA GLN A 6 -9.58 -17.15 -45.66
C GLN A 6 -9.69 -15.88 -44.80
N GLU A 7 -10.92 -15.38 -44.68
CA GLU A 7 -11.26 -14.37 -43.70
C GLU A 7 -10.95 -14.95 -42.32
N VAL A 8 -9.94 -14.37 -41.66
CA VAL A 8 -9.63 -14.67 -40.26
C VAL A 8 -10.75 -14.04 -39.44
N THR A 9 -11.86 -14.76 -39.28
CA THR A 9 -12.91 -14.41 -38.33
C THR A 9 -12.31 -14.54 -36.94
N PHE A 10 -11.92 -13.41 -36.35
CA PHE A 10 -11.56 -13.33 -34.94
C PHE A 10 -12.81 -13.66 -34.12
N HIS A 11 -12.99 -14.94 -33.79
CA HIS A 11 -13.95 -15.37 -32.79
C HIS A 11 -13.58 -14.65 -31.48
N HIS A 12 -14.34 -13.62 -31.14
CA HIS A 12 -14.24 -12.95 -29.85
C HIS A 12 -14.64 -13.97 -28.78
N GLU A 13 -13.65 -14.63 -28.20
CA GLU A 13 -13.85 -15.54 -27.10
C GLU A 13 -14.41 -14.76 -25.90
N PRO A 14 -15.55 -15.16 -25.29
CA PRO A 14 -16.16 -14.44 -24.18
C PRO A 14 -15.41 -14.55 -22.84
N GLY A 15 -14.21 -15.15 -22.81
CA GLY A 15 -13.43 -15.45 -21.60
C GLY A 15 -12.96 -14.21 -20.81
N GLY A 16 -12.71 -13.07 -21.47
CA GLY A 16 -12.23 -11.86 -20.80
C GLY A 16 -13.27 -11.14 -19.92
N SER A 17 -14.56 -11.37 -20.17
CA SER A 17 -15.64 -10.62 -19.52
C SER A 17 -15.76 -10.90 -18.02
N GLU A 18 -15.49 -12.14 -17.59
CA GLU A 18 -15.58 -12.55 -16.18
C GLU A 18 -14.42 -11.98 -15.35
N VAL A 19 -13.22 -11.92 -15.93
CA VAL A 19 -12.05 -11.29 -15.30
C VAL A 19 -12.30 -9.79 -15.13
N VAL A 20 -12.75 -9.11 -16.18
CA VAL A 20 -13.07 -7.68 -16.14
C VAL A 20 -14.15 -7.37 -15.11
N LYS A 21 -15.23 -8.17 -15.04
CA LYS A 21 -16.29 -8.01 -14.02
C LYS A 21 -15.75 -8.13 -12.60
N LYS A 22 -14.88 -9.11 -12.33
CA LYS A 22 -14.28 -9.27 -10.99
C LYS A 22 -13.34 -8.12 -10.65
N ILE A 23 -12.55 -7.63 -11.60
CA ILE A 23 -11.69 -6.44 -11.39
C ILE A 23 -12.55 -5.22 -11.06
N ILE A 24 -13.59 -4.94 -11.85
CA ILE A 24 -14.49 -3.81 -11.62
C ILE A 24 -15.17 -3.91 -10.26
N LYS A 25 -15.70 -5.09 -9.90
CA LYS A 25 -16.31 -5.34 -8.58
C LYS A 25 -15.33 -5.05 -7.45
N THR A 26 -14.10 -5.51 -7.58
CA THR A 26 -13.02 -5.34 -6.60
C THR A 26 -12.65 -3.86 -6.45
N THR A 27 -12.45 -3.16 -7.57
CA THR A 27 -12.15 -1.73 -7.60
C THR A 27 -13.28 -0.92 -6.95
N ILE A 28 -14.54 -1.23 -7.22
CA ILE A 28 -15.68 -0.53 -6.60
C ILE A 28 -15.70 -0.75 -5.08
N ILE A 29 -15.55 -2.00 -4.62
CA ILE A 29 -15.52 -2.32 -3.18
C ILE A 29 -14.38 -1.57 -2.48
N LEU A 30 -13.19 -1.61 -3.06
CA LEU A 30 -12.01 -0.93 -2.52
C LEU A 30 -12.16 0.60 -2.54
N SER A 31 -12.76 1.15 -3.60
CA SER A 31 -13.03 2.57 -3.72
C SER A 31 -13.97 3.04 -2.61
N VAL A 32 -15.07 2.31 -2.36
CA VAL A 32 -16.01 2.61 -1.28
C VAL A 32 -15.32 2.57 0.08
N ILE A 33 -14.55 1.51 0.38
CA ILE A 33 -13.78 1.41 1.63
C ILE A 33 -12.81 2.60 1.78
N THR A 34 -12.16 3.01 0.69
CA THR A 34 -11.20 4.12 0.68
C THR A 34 -11.88 5.47 0.92
N ILE A 35 -13.05 5.72 0.32
CA ILE A 35 -13.82 6.95 0.56
C ILE A 35 -14.26 7.00 2.03
N ILE A 36 -14.73 5.89 2.59
CA ILE A 36 -15.11 5.82 4.00
C ILE A 36 -13.91 6.09 4.91
N GLU A 37 -12.76 5.47 4.64
CA GLU A 37 -11.52 5.67 5.39
C GLU A 37 -11.07 7.14 5.37
N LEU A 38 -11.03 7.77 4.20
CA LEU A 38 -10.67 9.18 4.03
C LEU A 38 -11.70 10.11 4.69
N GLY A 39 -13.00 9.81 4.56
CA GLY A 39 -14.06 10.56 5.22
C GLY A 39 -13.94 10.51 6.74
N MET A 40 -13.61 9.35 7.31
CA MET A 40 -13.36 9.17 8.74
C MET A 40 -12.12 9.92 9.20
N GLY A 41 -11.05 9.90 8.38
CA GLY A 41 -9.84 10.69 8.60
C GLY A 41 -10.09 12.20 8.58
N LEU A 42 -10.86 12.68 7.60
CA LEU A 42 -11.23 14.09 7.48
C LEU A 42 -12.17 14.53 8.61
N ALA A 43 -13.13 13.70 9.00
CA ALA A 43 -14.02 13.98 10.12
C ALA A 43 -13.26 14.12 11.45
N MET A 44 -12.22 13.32 11.70
CA MET A 44 -11.34 13.49 12.88
C MET A 44 -10.58 14.82 12.91
N TYR A 45 -10.33 15.41 11.74
CA TYR A 45 -9.68 16.71 11.59
C TYR A 45 -10.69 17.86 11.74
N ALA A 46 -11.87 17.71 11.13
CA ALA A 46 -12.92 18.74 11.13
C ALA A 46 -13.64 18.89 12.49
N PHE A 47 -13.76 17.80 13.26
CA PHE A 47 -14.47 17.81 14.53
C PHE A 47 -13.54 17.56 15.74
N PRO A 48 -13.65 18.36 16.81
CA PRO A 48 -12.96 18.06 18.06
C PRO A 48 -13.58 16.82 18.71
N MET A 49 -12.82 15.73 18.75
CA MET A 49 -13.18 14.48 19.43
C MET A 49 -12.27 14.24 20.64
N ALA A 50 -12.79 13.48 21.62
CA ALA A 50 -12.00 13.04 22.78
C ALA A 50 -10.76 12.23 22.34
N ALA A 51 -9.65 12.37 23.07
CA ALA A 51 -8.36 11.78 22.70
C ALA A 51 -8.42 10.25 22.53
N GLY A 52 -9.17 9.55 23.40
CA GLY A 52 -9.37 8.11 23.29
C GLY A 52 -10.10 7.67 22.02
N LEU A 53 -11.12 8.44 21.61
CA LEU A 53 -11.87 8.17 20.37
C LEU A 53 -11.01 8.41 19.13
N LYS A 54 -10.17 9.44 19.12
CA LYS A 54 -9.21 9.68 18.03
C LYS A 54 -8.21 8.54 17.89
N LEU A 55 -7.67 8.02 18.99
CA LEU A 55 -6.74 6.88 18.96
C LEU A 55 -7.41 5.63 18.40
N PHE A 56 -8.65 5.34 18.82
CA PHE A 56 -9.42 4.22 18.29
C PHE A 56 -9.66 4.35 16.77
N LEU A 57 -10.14 5.51 16.31
CA LEU A 57 -10.39 5.75 14.88
C LEU A 57 -9.11 5.63 14.04
N LYS A 58 -7.97 6.14 14.54
CA LYS A 58 -6.66 5.96 13.88
C LYS A 58 -6.32 4.48 13.74
N GLY A 59 -6.56 3.67 14.77
CA GLY A 59 -6.39 2.21 14.72
C GLY A 59 -7.28 1.56 13.66
N VAL A 60 -8.56 1.93 13.63
CA VAL A 60 -9.52 1.43 12.63
C VAL A 60 -9.09 1.78 11.21
N ILE A 61 -8.67 3.02 10.96
CA ILE A 61 -8.16 3.47 9.66
C ILE A 61 -6.95 2.64 9.21
N VAL A 62 -6.00 2.38 10.12
CA VAL A 62 -4.82 1.55 9.81
C VAL A 62 -5.25 0.11 9.47
N ILE A 63 -6.17 -0.48 10.22
CA ILE A 63 -6.66 -1.83 9.96
C ILE A 63 -7.38 -1.91 8.61
N LEU A 64 -8.27 -0.95 8.29
CA LEU A 64 -8.94 -0.88 6.99
C LEU A 64 -7.93 -0.72 5.84
N SER A 65 -6.86 0.05 6.06
CA SER A 65 -5.77 0.21 5.10
C SER A 65 -4.94 -1.05 4.88
N LEU A 66 -4.77 -1.89 5.90
CA LEU A 66 -4.14 -3.19 5.74
C LEU A 66 -5.08 -4.17 5.03
N LEU A 67 -6.34 -4.24 5.46
CA LEU A 67 -7.35 -5.11 4.87
C LEU A 67 -7.52 -4.86 3.38
N LYS A 68 -7.58 -3.60 2.93
CA LYS A 68 -7.68 -3.28 1.50
C LYS A 68 -6.46 -3.77 0.72
N ALA A 69 -5.25 -3.63 1.28
CA ALA A 69 -4.02 -4.08 0.63
C ALA A 69 -4.00 -5.61 0.50
N PHE A 70 -4.37 -6.34 1.56
CA PHE A 70 -4.50 -7.80 1.51
C PHE A 70 -5.60 -8.25 0.54
N TYR A 71 -6.73 -7.54 0.47
CA TYR A 71 -7.83 -7.84 -0.44
C TYR A 71 -7.43 -7.65 -1.91
N ILE A 72 -6.70 -6.57 -2.23
CA ILE A 72 -6.09 -6.35 -3.54
C ILE A 72 -5.21 -7.56 -3.89
N VAL A 73 -4.23 -7.88 -3.04
CA VAL A 73 -3.29 -8.98 -3.33
C VAL A 73 -4.02 -10.31 -3.50
N GLY A 74 -4.94 -10.65 -2.59
CA GLY A 74 -5.70 -11.90 -2.64
C GLY A 74 -6.59 -12.02 -3.87
N VAL A 75 -7.33 -10.95 -4.24
CA VAL A 75 -8.21 -10.98 -5.39
C VAL A 75 -7.43 -10.94 -6.71
N PHE A 76 -6.41 -10.09 -6.84
CA PHE A 76 -5.56 -10.08 -8.04
C PHE A 76 -4.74 -11.36 -8.20
N MET A 77 -4.51 -12.12 -7.13
CA MET A 77 -3.87 -13.45 -7.19
C MET A 77 -4.84 -14.60 -7.47
N HIS A 78 -6.08 -14.54 -6.98
CA HIS A 78 -7.06 -15.63 -7.11
C HIS A 78 -7.81 -15.61 -8.44
N LEU A 79 -7.59 -14.60 -9.28
CA LEU A 79 -8.33 -14.35 -10.51
C LEU A 79 -8.01 -15.27 -11.70
N GLY A 80 -7.10 -16.22 -11.56
CA GLY A 80 -6.70 -17.04 -12.68
C GLY A 80 -5.96 -18.28 -12.26
N GLU A 81 -6.39 -19.39 -12.81
CA GLU A 81 -5.66 -20.65 -12.78
C GLU A 81 -4.50 -20.64 -13.81
N GLU A 82 -4.35 -19.55 -14.60
CA GLU A 82 -3.26 -19.29 -15.55
C GLU A 82 -2.03 -18.54 -14.95
N ILE A 83 -2.04 -18.23 -13.65
CA ILE A 83 -1.39 -17.03 -13.07
C ILE A 83 -0.01 -17.23 -12.43
N LYS A 84 0.67 -18.37 -12.57
CA LYS A 84 2.04 -18.50 -12.00
C LYS A 84 2.99 -17.40 -12.48
N THR A 85 2.86 -16.99 -13.73
CA THR A 85 3.62 -15.88 -14.31
C THR A 85 3.16 -14.52 -13.78
N LEU A 86 1.86 -14.30 -13.59
CA LEU A 86 1.33 -13.02 -13.09
C LEU A 86 1.58 -12.82 -11.58
N ILE A 87 1.53 -13.87 -10.76
CA ILE A 87 1.92 -13.82 -9.34
C ILE A 87 3.34 -13.29 -9.19
N MET A 88 4.28 -13.76 -10.01
CA MET A 88 5.66 -13.26 -9.99
C MET A 88 5.72 -11.75 -10.28
N THR A 89 4.91 -11.25 -11.21
CA THR A 89 4.88 -9.81 -11.53
C THR A 89 4.30 -8.92 -10.43
N ILE A 90 3.52 -9.47 -9.50
CA ILE A 90 2.98 -8.75 -8.34
C ILE A 90 3.89 -8.91 -7.11
N ILE A 91 4.45 -10.11 -6.88
CA ILE A 91 5.33 -10.38 -5.74
C ILE A 91 6.67 -9.64 -5.88
N VAL A 92 7.27 -9.60 -7.06
CA VAL A 92 8.54 -8.92 -7.29
C VAL A 92 8.50 -7.44 -6.90
N PRO A 93 7.52 -6.61 -7.35
CA PRO A 93 7.44 -5.23 -6.92
C PRO A 93 7.10 -5.07 -5.43
N LEU A 94 6.29 -5.96 -4.83
CA LEU A 94 6.03 -5.94 -3.38
C LEU A 94 7.29 -6.26 -2.56
N MET A 95 8.07 -7.26 -2.98
CA MET A 95 9.32 -7.64 -2.33
C MET A 95 10.36 -6.53 -2.44
N LEU A 96 10.49 -5.91 -3.61
CA LEU A 96 11.36 -4.75 -3.81
C LEU A 96 10.93 -3.56 -2.93
N PHE A 97 9.63 -3.33 -2.76
CA PHE A 97 9.14 -2.26 -1.87
C PHE A 97 9.50 -2.50 -0.40
N ILE A 98 9.31 -3.72 0.11
CA ILE A 98 9.67 -4.08 1.49
C ILE A 98 11.19 -4.02 1.69
N TRP A 99 11.95 -4.56 0.75
CA TRP A 99 13.41 -4.53 0.78
C TRP A 99 13.95 -3.09 0.74
N PHE A 100 13.36 -2.23 -0.09
CA PHE A 100 13.68 -0.80 -0.16
C PHE A 100 13.46 -0.12 1.18
N ILE A 101 12.29 -0.31 1.82
CA ILE A 101 12.02 0.25 3.16
C ILE A 101 13.06 -0.25 4.18
N ALA A 102 13.40 -1.54 4.16
CA ALA A 102 14.39 -2.11 5.06
C ALA A 102 15.80 -1.51 4.85
N ALA A 103 16.22 -1.34 3.59
CA ALA A 103 17.50 -0.73 3.24
C ALA A 103 17.56 0.74 3.71
N PHE A 104 16.51 1.52 3.45
CA PHE A 104 16.40 2.91 3.93
C PHE A 104 16.36 3.01 5.45
N LEU A 105 15.71 2.07 6.14
CA LEU A 105 15.67 2.07 7.60
C LEU A 105 17.05 1.73 8.20
N TRP A 106 17.78 0.80 7.58
CA TRP A 106 19.15 0.47 7.97
C TRP A 106 20.11 1.64 7.74
N ASP A 107 20.06 2.26 6.56
CA ASP A 107 20.91 3.42 6.24
C ASP A 107 20.52 4.66 7.06
N GLY A 108 19.22 4.87 7.28
CA GLY A 108 18.71 5.90 8.21
C GLY A 108 19.14 5.67 9.66
N ASN A 109 19.23 4.42 10.11
CA ASN A 109 19.77 4.09 11.43
C ASN A 109 21.28 4.40 11.49
N SER A 110 22.04 4.08 10.44
CA SER A 110 23.44 4.51 10.30
C SER A 110 23.57 6.04 10.35
N TRP A 111 22.72 6.79 9.65
CA TRP A 111 22.71 8.26 9.71
C TRP A 111 22.47 8.80 11.12
N LYS A 112 21.55 8.21 11.90
CA LYS A 112 21.32 8.59 13.30
C LYS A 112 22.56 8.33 14.17
N VAL A 113 23.23 7.19 13.97
CA VAL A 113 24.44 6.82 14.71
C VAL A 113 25.60 7.76 14.38
N LEU A 114 25.86 8.04 13.10
CA LEU A 114 26.95 8.94 12.71
C LEU A 114 26.73 10.38 13.17
N ARG A 115 25.49 10.89 13.16
CA ARG A 115 25.18 12.22 13.71
C ARG A 115 25.50 12.32 15.21
N ASN A 116 25.20 11.26 15.97
CA ASN A 116 25.49 11.20 17.41
C ASN A 116 27.01 11.14 17.68
N THR A 117 27.78 10.50 16.79
CA THR A 117 29.24 10.37 16.92
C THR A 117 30.00 11.63 16.46
N TYR A 118 29.54 12.33 15.42
CA TYR A 118 30.27 13.48 14.85
C TYR A 118 29.84 14.86 15.38
N ASN A 119 28.69 15.00 16.05
CA ASN A 119 28.31 16.24 16.75
C ASN A 119 28.04 16.01 18.25
N PRO A 120 29.07 15.74 19.06
CA PRO A 120 28.92 15.57 20.51
C PRO A 120 28.53 16.88 21.23
N LYS A 121 28.80 18.07 20.65
CA LYS A 121 28.54 19.36 21.32
C LYS A 121 27.05 19.68 21.51
N ALA A 122 26.21 19.29 20.54
CA ALA A 122 24.76 19.41 20.66
C ALA A 122 24.17 18.47 21.74
N ALA A 123 24.81 17.33 22.04
CA ALA A 123 24.38 16.43 23.12
C ALA A 123 24.81 16.95 24.51
N THR A 124 25.96 17.61 24.60
CA THR A 124 26.48 18.16 25.87
C THR A 124 25.81 19.49 26.25
N GLU A 125 25.38 20.32 25.31
CA GLU A 125 24.66 21.58 25.59
C GLU A 125 23.28 21.36 26.22
N VAL A 126 22.54 20.32 25.80
CA VAL A 126 21.23 19.95 26.39
C VAL A 126 21.37 19.50 27.84
N HIS A 127 22.50 18.88 28.21
CA HIS A 127 22.80 18.51 29.60
C HIS A 127 23.30 19.68 30.45
N ALA A 128 23.85 20.74 29.85
CA ALA A 128 24.40 21.89 30.56
C ALA A 128 23.34 22.95 30.92
N GLU A 129 22.26 23.09 30.12
CA GLU A 129 21.15 24.00 30.45
C GLU A 129 20.14 23.42 31.45
N GLY A 130 19.97 22.09 31.50
CA GLY A 130 19.05 21.43 32.44
C GLY A 130 19.54 21.34 33.90
N GLY A 131 20.76 21.79 34.19
CA GLY A 131 21.39 21.72 35.52
C GLY A 131 21.52 23.06 36.24
N LYS A 132 20.88 24.12 35.75
CA LYS A 132 20.83 25.45 36.41
C LYS A 132 19.48 25.72 37.08
N HIS A 133 19.02 24.75 37.87
CA HIS A 133 18.07 24.96 38.96
C HIS A 133 18.56 24.20 40.19
#